data_AF-A0A8H6CP53-F1
#
_entry.id   AF-A0A8H6CP53-F1
#
_cell.length_a   1.000
_cell.length_b   1.000
_cell.length_c   1.000
_cell.angle_alpha   90.00
_cell.angle_beta   90.00
_cell.angle_gamma   90.00
#
_symmetry.space_group_name_H-M   'P 1'
#
loop_
_entity.id
_entity.type
_entity.pdbx_description
1 polymer ?
#
loop_
_entity_poly.entity_id
_entity_poly.type
_entity_poly.pdbx_seq_one_letter_code
_entity_poly.pdbx_strand_id
1 'polypeptide(L)'
;MSPLHGEVISDKGILGPSYLSRARRETVNSQAALVAGRDAGTVKDESILVEIGAHPICSKMIKAALGSHIQALPSLRRNEDAWKVLAKSLSSLYLAGLDIQWKKYHRDFIHALRVLQLPSYHWDSKDYWIQYSNDFCLTKGDEKPAAISAALVSANSMLSTSSVQRVLEQQLGDEKSTLVIESDLHHPSLSSSLYADIALTVADYLLQAAKTDTKGIGMDVSDMTVNKPLIATGNGPQLVRASASADWNARRVLINFYSVTGDGKKTVDHAICTVDFENTDGWLKEWRRNAYLIRSRIDSLEQGVEQGQVKRGLAYKLFGALVDYGQCYQGMQEVTCAMQVPELVGLWRELFFTSCFLENPCNQAEELLYLR
;
A
#
# COMPACT_ATOMS: atom_id res chain seq x y z
N MET A 1 -28.25 7.79 -48.44
CA MET A 1 -29.36 8.48 -47.74
C MET A 1 -29.51 9.87 -48.32
N SER A 2 -30.64 10.17 -48.97
CA SER A 2 -30.91 11.48 -49.56
C SER A 2 -31.92 12.26 -48.73
N PRO A 3 -31.56 13.43 -48.18
CA PRO A 3 -32.51 14.33 -47.53
C PRO A 3 -33.56 14.92 -48.48
N LEU A 4 -33.30 14.94 -49.79
CA LEU A 4 -34.24 15.45 -50.79
C LEU A 4 -35.36 14.44 -51.07
N HIS A 5 -35.02 13.16 -51.21
CA HIS A 5 -35.98 12.09 -51.49
C HIS A 5 -36.50 11.39 -50.23
N GLY A 6 -35.80 11.53 -49.10
CA GLY A 6 -36.16 10.83 -47.86
C GLY A 6 -35.86 9.33 -47.88
N GLU A 7 -35.00 8.86 -48.79
CA GLU A 7 -34.75 7.43 -49.02
C GLU A 7 -33.26 7.10 -49.18
N VAL A 8 -32.93 5.81 -49.19
CA VAL A 8 -31.58 5.32 -49.51
C VAL A 8 -31.46 5.12 -51.02
N ILE A 9 -30.74 6.03 -51.67
CA ILE A 9 -30.39 5.92 -53.08
C ILE A 9 -29.30 4.85 -53.26
N SER A 10 -29.62 3.79 -54.02
CA SER A 10 -28.68 2.74 -54.40
C SER A 10 -28.40 2.70 -55.92
N ASP A 11 -29.32 3.23 -56.74
CA ASP A 11 -29.21 3.18 -58.19
C ASP A 11 -28.35 4.31 -58.78
N LYS A 12 -27.63 3.98 -59.86
CA LYS A 12 -26.84 4.96 -60.63
C LYS A 12 -27.76 5.90 -61.40
N GLY A 13 -27.34 7.16 -61.54
CA GLY A 13 -28.04 8.17 -62.37
C GLY A 13 -29.05 9.05 -61.62
N ILE A 14 -29.37 8.75 -60.36
CA ILE A 14 -30.29 9.57 -59.54
C ILE A 14 -29.65 10.91 -59.14
N LEU A 15 -28.35 10.92 -58.84
CA LEU A 15 -27.59 12.12 -58.43
C LEU A 15 -27.11 12.96 -59.64
N GLY A 16 -28.05 13.45 -60.46
CA GLY A 16 -27.77 14.25 -61.65
C GLY A 16 -27.81 15.78 -61.46
N PRO A 17 -27.65 16.57 -62.54
CA PRO A 17 -27.76 18.02 -62.50
C PRO A 17 -29.11 18.52 -61.97
N SER A 18 -30.19 17.83 -62.32
CA SER A 18 -31.55 18.12 -61.83
C SER A 18 -31.66 17.92 -60.32
N TYR A 19 -31.09 16.85 -59.78
CA TYR A 19 -31.03 16.59 -58.34
C TYR A 19 -30.34 17.73 -57.60
N LEU A 20 -29.19 18.22 -58.10
CA LEU A 20 -28.47 19.34 -57.47
C LEU A 20 -29.26 20.65 -57.49
N SER A 21 -30.00 20.92 -58.57
CA SER A 21 -30.89 22.09 -58.66
C SER A 21 -32.02 22.01 -57.64
N ARG A 22 -32.67 20.84 -57.55
CA ARG A 22 -33.75 20.57 -56.61
C ARG A 22 -33.28 20.58 -55.15
N ALA A 23 -32.15 19.97 -54.84
CA ALA A 23 -31.57 19.93 -53.49
C ALA A 23 -31.27 21.33 -52.91
N ARG A 24 -31.10 22.35 -53.76
CA ARG A 24 -30.93 23.74 -53.32
C ARG A 24 -32.24 24.52 -53.19
N ARG A 25 -33.33 24.06 -53.82
CA ARG A 25 -34.60 24.80 -53.92
C ARG A 25 -35.74 24.17 -53.12
N GLU A 26 -35.69 22.87 -52.92
CA GLU A 26 -36.70 22.08 -52.22
C GLU A 26 -36.31 21.86 -50.75
N THR A 27 -37.30 21.49 -49.95
CA THR A 27 -37.13 21.26 -48.51
C THR A 27 -36.22 20.08 -48.22
N VAL A 28 -35.29 20.26 -47.29
CA VAL A 28 -34.37 19.21 -46.82
C VAL A 28 -35.04 18.39 -45.71
N ASN A 29 -35.35 17.12 -45.99
CA ASN A 29 -35.93 16.20 -45.03
C ASN A 29 -34.88 15.24 -44.44
N SER A 30 -34.04 15.76 -43.55
CA SER A 30 -32.98 15.00 -42.89
C SER A 30 -33.51 13.88 -41.99
N GLN A 31 -34.69 14.05 -41.38
CA GLN A 31 -35.27 13.03 -40.52
C GLN A 31 -35.68 11.80 -41.32
N ALA A 32 -36.41 11.98 -42.42
CA ALA A 32 -36.80 10.86 -43.29
C ALA A 32 -35.58 10.12 -43.84
N ALA A 33 -34.54 10.84 -44.25
CA ALA A 33 -33.31 10.23 -44.75
C ALA A 33 -32.56 9.40 -43.70
N LEU A 34 -32.54 9.85 -42.44
CA LEU A 34 -31.93 9.11 -41.33
C LEU A 34 -32.75 7.85 -40.98
N VAL A 35 -34.08 7.98 -40.90
CA VAL A 35 -35.00 6.86 -40.64
C VAL A 35 -34.89 5.81 -41.75
N ALA A 36 -34.97 6.23 -43.02
CA ALA A 36 -34.78 5.32 -44.16
C ALA A 36 -33.40 4.65 -44.14
N GLY A 37 -32.36 5.36 -43.70
CA GLY A 37 -31.03 4.78 -43.50
C GLY A 37 -30.98 3.69 -42.44
N ARG A 38 -31.73 3.87 -41.35
CA ARG A 38 -31.88 2.86 -40.29
C ARG A 38 -32.68 1.65 -40.80
N ASP A 39 -33.82 1.89 -41.43
CA ASP A 39 -34.72 0.85 -41.93
C ASP A 39 -34.06 -0.01 -43.02
N ALA A 40 -33.23 0.61 -43.87
CA ALA A 40 -32.43 -0.09 -44.87
C ALA A 40 -31.17 -0.77 -44.29
N GLY A 41 -30.92 -0.69 -42.98
CA GLY A 41 -29.75 -1.26 -42.32
C GLY A 41 -28.41 -0.59 -42.67
N THR A 42 -28.43 0.58 -43.30
CA THR A 42 -27.23 1.38 -43.61
C THR A 42 -26.66 2.02 -42.34
N VAL A 43 -27.54 2.40 -41.41
CA VAL A 43 -27.18 2.90 -40.08
C VAL A 43 -27.71 1.91 -39.05
N LYS A 44 -26.79 1.22 -38.37
CA LYS A 44 -27.11 0.32 -37.24
C LYS A 44 -26.98 1.08 -35.92
N ASP A 45 -27.56 0.54 -34.85
CA ASP A 45 -27.49 1.16 -33.51
C ASP A 45 -26.04 1.27 -32.99
N GLU A 46 -25.12 0.42 -33.47
CA GLU A 46 -23.67 0.45 -33.19
C GLU A 46 -22.88 1.41 -34.09
N SER A 47 -23.52 2.07 -35.06
CA SER A 47 -22.85 2.93 -36.01
C SER A 47 -22.42 4.26 -35.37
N ILE A 48 -21.24 4.73 -35.75
CA ILE A 48 -20.72 6.04 -35.35
C ILE A 48 -20.82 7.00 -36.53
N LEU A 49 -21.47 8.13 -36.31
CA LEU A 49 -21.70 9.15 -37.33
C LEU A 49 -20.70 10.30 -37.14
N VAL A 50 -19.98 10.64 -38.21
CA VAL A 50 -19.05 11.78 -38.21
C VAL A 50 -19.69 12.96 -38.95
N GLU A 51 -19.89 14.06 -38.25
CA GLU A 51 -20.40 15.29 -38.81
C GLU A 51 -19.26 16.13 -39.39
N ILE A 52 -19.24 16.23 -40.72
CA ILE A 52 -18.24 17.01 -41.45
C ILE A 52 -18.77 18.44 -41.65
N GLY A 53 -18.20 19.40 -40.93
CA GLY A 53 -18.58 20.80 -41.01
C GLY A 53 -17.81 21.68 -40.02
N ALA A 54 -17.98 23.00 -40.13
CA ALA A 54 -17.28 24.00 -39.29
C ALA A 54 -17.73 24.00 -37.81
N HIS A 55 -18.90 23.43 -37.52
CA HIS A 55 -19.48 23.30 -36.18
C HIS A 55 -20.51 22.17 -36.17
N PRO A 56 -20.66 21.41 -35.07
CA PRO A 56 -21.66 20.35 -34.99
C PRO A 56 -23.07 20.92 -34.79
N ILE A 57 -23.80 21.08 -35.89
CA ILE A 57 -25.19 21.55 -35.90
C ILE A 57 -26.15 20.34 -35.98
N CYS A 58 -25.78 19.32 -36.75
CA CYS A 58 -26.61 18.16 -37.03
C CYS A 58 -26.57 17.10 -35.93
N SER A 59 -25.53 17.08 -35.09
CA SER A 59 -25.34 16.07 -34.04
C SER A 59 -26.53 15.90 -33.10
N LYS A 60 -27.20 17.00 -32.71
CA LYS A 60 -28.41 16.93 -31.87
C LYS A 60 -29.61 16.36 -32.63
N MET A 61 -29.79 16.78 -33.88
CA MET A 61 -30.85 16.29 -34.77
C MET A 61 -30.69 14.79 -35.04
N ILE A 62 -29.47 14.32 -35.27
CA ILE A 62 -29.15 12.90 -35.46
C ILE A 62 -29.57 12.08 -34.25
N LYS A 63 -29.20 12.53 -33.03
CA LYS A 63 -29.59 11.87 -31.79
C LYS A 63 -31.10 11.91 -31.52
N ALA A 64 -31.78 12.98 -31.92
CA ALA A 64 -33.23 13.07 -31.81
C ALA A 64 -33.94 12.11 -32.79
N ALA A 65 -33.41 11.95 -34.01
CA ALA A 65 -34.01 11.11 -35.04
C ALA A 65 -33.73 9.61 -34.84
N LEU A 66 -32.52 9.25 -34.41
CA LEU A 66 -32.07 7.86 -34.33
C LEU A 66 -31.95 7.32 -32.89
N GLY A 67 -31.94 8.20 -31.89
CA GLY A 67 -31.81 7.85 -30.47
C GLY A 67 -30.54 8.42 -29.83
N SER A 68 -30.59 8.64 -28.51
CA SER A 68 -29.50 9.25 -27.75
C SER A 68 -28.26 8.37 -27.58
N HIS A 69 -28.39 7.06 -27.82
CA HIS A 69 -27.32 6.08 -27.71
C HIS A 69 -26.31 6.16 -28.86
N ILE A 70 -26.73 6.66 -30.03
CA ILE A 70 -25.85 6.77 -31.19
C ILE A 70 -24.80 7.86 -30.97
N GLN A 71 -23.55 7.52 -31.27
CA GLN A 71 -22.44 8.45 -31.21
C GLN A 71 -22.41 9.32 -32.48
N ALA A 72 -22.44 10.64 -32.27
CA ALA A 72 -22.25 11.64 -33.31
C ALA A 72 -21.02 12.50 -32.96
N LEU A 73 -20.00 12.45 -33.81
CA LEU A 73 -18.69 13.07 -33.58
C LEU A 73 -18.48 14.27 -34.53
N PRO A 74 -18.02 15.43 -34.02
CA PRO A 74 -17.73 16.60 -34.86
C PRO A 74 -16.41 16.48 -35.61
N SER A 75 -16.31 17.05 -36.80
CA SER A 75 -15.00 17.32 -37.42
C SER A 75 -14.37 18.62 -36.92
N LEU A 76 -15.16 19.69 -36.76
CA LEU A 76 -14.69 21.00 -36.29
C LEU A 76 -15.70 21.61 -35.32
N ARG A 77 -15.24 22.56 -34.51
CA ARG A 77 -16.10 23.33 -33.62
C ARG A 77 -15.64 24.79 -33.60
N ARG A 78 -16.58 25.72 -33.77
CA ARG A 78 -16.35 27.15 -33.56
C ARG A 78 -15.64 27.43 -32.23
N ASN A 79 -14.67 28.35 -32.27
CA ASN A 79 -13.89 28.81 -31.13
C ASN A 79 -13.05 27.72 -30.45
N GLU A 80 -12.80 26.60 -31.13
CA GLU A 80 -11.86 25.57 -30.69
C GLU A 80 -10.84 25.30 -31.79
N ASP A 81 -9.65 24.85 -31.38
CA ASP A 81 -8.60 24.43 -32.30
C ASP A 81 -9.06 23.20 -33.12
N ALA A 82 -8.89 23.28 -34.44
CA ALA A 82 -9.35 22.25 -35.37
C ALA A 82 -8.68 20.89 -35.12
N TRP A 83 -7.38 20.88 -34.82
CA TRP A 83 -6.62 19.66 -34.58
C TRP A 83 -7.04 19.00 -33.27
N LYS A 84 -7.30 19.79 -32.23
CA LYS A 84 -7.83 19.29 -30.95
C LYS A 84 -9.19 18.60 -31.14
N VAL A 85 -10.09 19.17 -31.92
CA VAL A 85 -11.41 18.57 -32.20
C VAL A 85 -11.26 17.28 -33.00
N LEU A 86 -10.49 17.32 -34.10
CA LEU A 86 -10.25 16.14 -34.94
C LEU A 86 -9.58 15.01 -34.18
N ALA A 87 -8.53 15.30 -33.40
CA ALA A 87 -7.82 14.31 -32.60
C ALA A 87 -8.74 13.66 -31.55
N LYS A 88 -9.64 14.44 -30.93
CA LYS A 88 -10.64 13.92 -29.98
C LYS A 88 -11.70 13.05 -30.65
N SER A 89 -12.13 13.39 -31.87
CA SER A 89 -13.05 12.55 -32.63
C SER A 89 -12.37 11.25 -33.10
N LEU A 90 -11.13 11.31 -33.56
CA LEU A 90 -10.34 10.13 -33.92
C LEU A 90 -10.07 9.22 -32.72
N SER A 91 -9.77 9.78 -31.54
CA SER A 91 -9.60 8.97 -30.33
C SER A 91 -10.90 8.28 -29.92
N SER A 92 -12.05 8.96 -30.07
CA SER A 92 -13.36 8.36 -29.82
C SER A 92 -13.64 7.20 -30.78
N LEU A 93 -13.29 7.33 -32.06
CA LEU A 93 -13.41 6.23 -33.04
C LEU A 93 -12.49 5.06 -32.69
N TYR A 94 -11.24 5.33 -32.29
CA TYR A 94 -10.29 4.29 -31.89
C TYR A 94 -10.73 3.53 -30.64
N LEU A 95 -11.24 4.25 -29.62
CA LEU A 95 -11.79 3.64 -28.40
C LEU A 95 -13.05 2.81 -28.66
N ALA A 96 -13.79 3.14 -29.72
CA ALA A 96 -14.92 2.34 -30.18
C ALA A 96 -14.50 1.10 -30.99
N GLY A 97 -13.20 0.84 -31.16
CA GLY A 97 -12.67 -0.35 -31.83
C GLY A 97 -12.42 -0.18 -33.33
N LEU A 98 -12.55 1.03 -33.90
CA LEU A 98 -12.15 1.25 -35.28
C LEU A 98 -10.63 1.28 -35.41
N ASP A 99 -10.10 0.57 -36.41
CA ASP A 99 -8.67 0.58 -36.74
C ASP A 99 -8.27 1.91 -37.40
N ILE A 100 -7.88 2.88 -36.58
CA ILE A 100 -7.35 4.16 -37.05
C ILE A 100 -5.89 4.00 -37.44
N GLN A 101 -5.59 4.28 -38.70
CA GLN A 101 -4.23 4.22 -39.24
C GLN A 101 -3.39 5.44 -38.79
N TRP A 102 -2.96 5.45 -37.52
CA TRP A 102 -2.19 6.54 -36.91
C TRP A 102 -0.90 6.90 -37.66
N LYS A 103 -0.29 5.93 -38.36
CA LYS A 103 0.86 6.17 -39.24
C LYS A 103 0.53 7.13 -40.40
N LYS A 104 -0.68 7.06 -40.97
CA LYS A 104 -1.12 7.99 -42.01
C LYS A 104 -1.44 9.36 -41.43
N TYR A 105 -2.04 9.41 -40.26
CA TYR A 105 -2.33 10.66 -39.56
C TYR A 105 -1.06 11.49 -39.29
N HIS A 106 0.03 10.84 -38.90
CA HIS A 106 1.31 11.50 -38.61
C HIS A 106 2.29 11.56 -39.79
N ARG A 107 1.88 11.16 -41.01
CA ARG A 107 2.79 11.03 -42.18
C ARG A 107 3.60 12.29 -42.45
N ASP A 108 2.95 13.45 -42.36
CA ASP A 108 3.57 14.74 -42.71
C ASP A 108 4.34 15.36 -41.53
N PHE A 109 4.31 14.73 -40.35
CA PHE A 109 4.87 15.25 -39.10
C PHE A 109 5.94 14.35 -38.48
N ILE A 110 6.51 13.42 -39.26
CA ILE A 110 7.46 12.40 -38.75
C ILE A 110 8.64 13.03 -37.98
N HIS A 111 9.16 14.16 -38.45
CA HIS A 111 10.29 14.87 -37.81
C HIS A 111 9.93 15.54 -36.48
N ALA A 112 8.64 15.73 -36.19
CA ALA A 112 8.15 16.30 -34.94
C ALA A 112 7.73 15.24 -33.90
N LEU A 113 7.90 13.95 -34.21
CA LEU A 113 7.56 12.85 -33.31
C LEU A 113 8.75 12.50 -32.39
N ARG A 114 8.42 12.22 -31.13
CA ARG A 114 9.37 11.68 -30.15
C ARG A 114 8.76 10.46 -29.48
N VAL A 115 9.57 9.42 -29.27
CA VAL A 115 9.16 8.25 -28.47
C VAL A 115 9.08 8.66 -27.01
N LEU A 116 7.90 8.48 -26.41
CA LEU A 116 7.66 8.71 -24.99
C LEU A 116 7.75 7.38 -24.23
N GLN A 117 8.38 7.41 -23.05
CA GLN A 117 8.32 6.31 -22.09
C GLN A 117 6.99 6.41 -21.35
N LEU A 118 6.10 5.44 -21.58
CA LEU A 118 4.84 5.33 -20.86
C LEU A 118 5.03 4.37 -19.66
N PRO A 119 4.21 4.50 -18.60
CA PRO A 119 4.15 3.50 -17.56
C PRO A 119 3.94 2.11 -18.14
N SER A 120 4.51 1.09 -17.49
CA SER A 120 4.31 -0.29 -17.90
C SER A 120 2.83 -0.65 -17.93
N TYR A 121 2.45 -1.57 -18.82
CA TYR A 121 1.08 -2.07 -18.87
C TYR A 121 0.70 -2.67 -17.50
N HIS A 122 -0.40 -2.20 -16.94
CA HIS A 122 -0.90 -2.68 -15.65
C HIS A 122 -1.86 -3.85 -15.90
N TRP A 123 -1.39 -5.07 -15.64
CA TRP A 123 -2.23 -6.26 -15.68
C TRP A 123 -3.25 -6.24 -14.53
N ASP A 124 -4.47 -6.68 -14.81
CA ASP A 124 -5.46 -7.02 -13.77
C ASP A 124 -5.02 -8.35 -13.13
N SER A 125 -4.19 -8.24 -12.10
CA SER A 125 -3.62 -9.37 -11.36
C SER A 125 -4.71 -10.09 -10.58
N LYS A 126 -5.35 -11.07 -11.23
CA LYS A 126 -6.21 -12.06 -10.58
C LYS A 126 -5.42 -13.33 -10.33
N ASP A 127 -5.72 -13.98 -9.22
CA ASP A 127 -5.13 -15.26 -8.89
C ASP A 127 -5.72 -16.36 -9.78
N TYR A 128 -5.00 -16.68 -10.85
CA TYR A 128 -5.27 -17.85 -11.68
C TYR A 128 -4.48 -19.09 -11.23
N TRP A 129 -3.79 -19.00 -10.09
CA TRP A 129 -3.07 -20.12 -9.50
C TRP A 129 -4.06 -21.08 -8.86
N ILE A 130 -3.92 -22.36 -9.17
CA ILE A 130 -4.51 -23.42 -8.35
C ILE A 130 -3.64 -23.50 -7.10
N GLN A 131 -4.17 -23.03 -5.97
CA GLN A 131 -3.47 -23.13 -4.70
C GLN A 131 -3.26 -24.62 -4.38
N TYR A 132 -2.01 -25.07 -4.42
CA TYR A 132 -1.66 -26.43 -4.06
C TYR A 132 -1.93 -26.63 -2.57
N SER A 133 -3.07 -27.24 -2.26
CA SER A 133 -3.35 -27.80 -0.95
C SER A 133 -3.01 -29.29 -1.01
N ASN A 134 -2.15 -29.73 -0.08
CA ASN A 134 -1.57 -31.09 0.01
C ASN A 134 -0.45 -31.40 -1.02
N ASP A 135 0.26 -32.51 -0.77
CA ASP A 135 1.25 -33.07 -1.70
C ASP A 135 0.54 -33.65 -2.93
N PHE A 136 0.15 -32.81 -3.88
CA PHE A 136 -0.56 -33.22 -5.09
C PHE A 136 0.19 -34.32 -5.87
N CYS A 137 1.52 -34.29 -5.86
CA CYS A 137 2.35 -35.33 -6.48
C CYS A 137 2.27 -36.70 -5.80
N LEU A 138 1.90 -36.76 -4.51
CA LEU A 138 1.78 -38.00 -3.73
C LEU A 138 0.32 -38.45 -3.56
N THR A 139 -0.64 -37.53 -3.41
CA THR A 139 -2.04 -37.86 -3.10
C THR A 139 -3.07 -37.45 -4.16
N LYS A 140 -2.65 -36.84 -5.29
CA LYS A 140 -3.53 -36.44 -6.41
C LYS A 140 -4.80 -35.67 -6.00
N GLY A 141 -4.73 -34.90 -4.92
CA GLY A 141 -5.87 -34.13 -4.43
C GLY A 141 -6.78 -34.88 -3.45
N ASP A 142 -6.42 -36.09 -3.01
CA ASP A 142 -7.05 -36.69 -1.83
C ASP A 142 -6.68 -35.84 -0.60
N GLU A 143 -7.69 -35.45 0.17
CA GLU A 143 -7.51 -34.81 1.47
C GLU A 143 -6.69 -35.75 2.35
N LYS A 144 -5.55 -35.28 2.86
CA LYS A 144 -4.85 -35.97 3.95
C LYS A 144 -5.90 -36.18 5.04
N PRO A 145 -6.15 -37.41 5.54
CA PRO A 145 -6.98 -37.58 6.73
C PRO A 145 -6.35 -36.68 7.78
N ALA A 146 -7.12 -35.72 8.27
CA ALA A 146 -6.67 -34.72 9.22
C ALA A 146 -5.83 -35.47 10.25
N ALA A 147 -4.52 -35.19 10.27
CA ALA A 147 -3.73 -35.57 11.41
C ALA A 147 -4.53 -35.04 12.58
N ILE A 148 -4.87 -35.92 13.51
CA ILE A 148 -5.52 -35.54 14.76
C ILE A 148 -4.51 -34.62 15.43
N SER A 149 -4.58 -33.34 15.06
CA SER A 149 -4.12 -32.23 15.84
C SER A 149 -4.91 -32.42 17.11
N ALA A 150 -4.25 -33.04 18.09
CA ALA A 150 -4.67 -32.97 19.45
C ALA A 150 -4.98 -31.50 19.66
N ALA A 151 -6.28 -31.19 19.75
CA ALA A 151 -6.74 -29.85 19.98
C ALA A 151 -5.98 -29.37 21.20
N LEU A 152 -4.97 -28.53 20.97
CA LEU A 152 -4.42 -27.69 22.01
C LEU A 152 -5.60 -26.85 22.40
N VAL A 153 -6.22 -27.30 23.49
CA VAL A 153 -7.20 -26.60 24.28
C VAL A 153 -6.80 -25.14 24.23
N SER A 154 -7.66 -24.33 23.61
CA SER A 154 -7.60 -22.89 23.73
C SER A 154 -7.74 -22.61 25.22
N ALA A 155 -6.61 -22.53 25.91
CA ALA A 155 -6.55 -21.87 27.19
C ALA A 155 -6.93 -20.42 26.89
N ASN A 156 -8.01 -19.97 27.51
CA ASN A 156 -8.50 -18.59 27.43
C ASN A 156 -7.34 -17.64 27.70
N SER A 157 -6.69 -17.15 26.64
CA SER A 157 -5.59 -16.21 26.77
C SER A 157 -6.14 -14.80 26.66
N MET A 158 -6.11 -14.08 27.78
CA MET A 158 -6.37 -12.63 27.85
C MET A 158 -5.32 -11.79 27.10
N LEU A 159 -4.20 -12.39 26.67
CA LEU A 159 -3.12 -11.69 25.98
C LEU A 159 -3.34 -11.73 24.47
N SER A 160 -3.91 -10.66 23.93
CA SER A 160 -4.05 -10.41 22.48
C SER A 160 -3.69 -8.96 22.19
N THR A 161 -2.46 -8.71 21.77
CA THR A 161 -1.97 -7.41 21.28
C THR A 161 -1.66 -7.50 19.78
N SER A 162 -1.31 -6.38 19.16
CA SER A 162 -0.95 -6.34 17.74
C SER A 162 0.29 -7.19 17.40
N SER A 163 1.23 -7.29 18.33
CA SER A 163 2.47 -8.06 18.19
C SER A 163 2.43 -9.43 18.87
N VAL A 164 1.48 -9.70 19.76
CA VAL A 164 1.27 -11.00 20.42
C VAL A 164 -0.16 -11.45 20.19
N GLN A 165 -0.37 -12.29 19.18
CA GLN A 165 -1.72 -12.60 18.68
C GLN A 165 -2.32 -13.82 19.36
N ARG A 166 -1.48 -14.81 19.69
CA ARG A 166 -1.93 -16.09 20.27
C ARG A 166 -0.95 -16.56 21.34
N VAL A 167 -1.48 -17.08 22.44
CA VAL A 167 -0.72 -17.87 23.42
C VAL A 167 -0.97 -19.34 23.13
N LEU A 168 0.11 -20.11 22.96
CA LEU A 168 0.06 -21.53 22.63
C LEU A 168 0.26 -22.40 23.87
N GLU A 169 1.22 -22.05 24.70
CA GLU A 169 1.55 -22.79 25.92
C GLU A 169 1.79 -21.81 27.06
N GLN A 170 1.29 -22.15 28.25
CA GLN A 170 1.49 -21.38 29.46
C GLN A 170 1.65 -22.31 30.65
N GLN A 171 2.71 -22.09 31.43
CA GLN A 171 2.91 -22.73 32.72
C GLN A 171 3.33 -21.66 33.72
N LEU A 172 2.54 -21.48 34.77
CA LEU A 172 2.84 -20.53 35.84
C LEU A 172 3.30 -21.32 37.06
N GLY A 173 4.47 -20.98 37.59
CA GLY A 173 5.03 -21.57 38.80
C GLY A 173 5.65 -20.51 39.70
N ASP A 174 5.83 -20.86 40.97
CA ASP A 174 6.32 -19.93 41.99
C ASP A 174 7.79 -19.53 41.76
N GLU A 175 8.62 -20.46 41.26
CA GLU A 175 10.04 -20.20 40.95
C GLU A 175 10.28 -19.87 39.47
N LYS A 176 9.56 -20.57 38.58
CA LYS A 176 9.71 -20.42 37.12
C LYS A 176 8.35 -20.44 36.44
N SER A 177 8.19 -19.55 35.46
CA SER A 177 7.02 -19.51 34.58
C SER A 177 7.47 -19.54 33.12
N THR A 178 6.76 -20.29 32.29
CA THR A 178 7.03 -20.36 30.85
C THR A 178 5.81 -19.95 30.03
N LEU A 179 6.07 -19.30 28.90
CA LEU A 179 5.04 -18.86 27.96
C LEU A 179 5.55 -19.06 26.54
N VAL A 180 4.71 -19.62 25.67
CA VAL A 180 4.97 -19.66 24.22
C VAL A 180 3.86 -18.91 23.53
N ILE A 181 4.24 -17.88 22.77
CA ILE A 181 3.33 -17.07 21.97
C ILE A 181 3.59 -17.25 20.48
N GLU A 182 2.62 -16.85 19.67
CA GLU A 182 2.70 -16.87 18.21
C GLU A 182 2.19 -15.55 17.62
N SER A 183 2.89 -15.10 16.59
CA SER A 183 2.64 -13.86 15.86
C SER A 183 2.84 -14.08 14.36
N ASP A 184 1.93 -13.58 13.54
CA ASP A 184 2.05 -13.57 12.08
C ASP A 184 2.67 -12.25 11.61
N LEU A 185 3.74 -12.34 10.81
CA LEU A 185 4.47 -11.20 10.25
C LEU A 185 3.69 -10.39 9.22
N HIS A 186 2.61 -10.95 8.68
CA HIS A 186 1.77 -10.24 7.72
C HIS A 186 0.60 -9.51 8.38
N HIS A 187 0.55 -9.49 9.72
CA HIS A 187 -0.49 -8.75 10.43
C HIS A 187 -0.32 -7.23 10.22
N PRO A 188 -1.38 -6.50 9.84
CA PRO A 188 -1.29 -5.11 9.36
C PRO A 188 -0.82 -4.08 10.40
N SER A 189 -0.78 -4.44 11.69
CA SER A 189 -0.49 -3.52 12.80
C SER A 189 0.75 -3.89 13.63
N LEU A 190 1.69 -4.63 13.05
CA LEU A 190 2.93 -4.99 13.75
C LEU A 190 3.79 -3.76 14.08
N SER A 191 4.46 -3.82 15.24
CA SER A 191 5.44 -2.81 15.65
C SER A 191 6.73 -2.87 14.82
N SER A 192 7.37 -1.72 14.59
CA SER A 192 8.71 -1.64 13.99
C SER A 192 9.79 -2.28 14.87
N SER A 193 9.57 -2.32 16.18
CA SER A 193 10.49 -2.87 17.16
C SER A 193 9.98 -4.21 17.69
N LEU A 194 9.59 -5.10 16.76
CA LEU A 194 8.83 -6.31 17.04
C LEU A 194 9.38 -7.14 18.21
N TYR A 195 10.69 -7.39 18.25
CA TYR A 195 11.29 -8.19 19.33
C TYR A 195 11.15 -7.55 20.70
N ALA A 196 11.40 -6.24 20.81
CA ALA A 196 11.30 -5.53 22.09
C ALA A 196 9.85 -5.41 22.56
N ASP A 197 8.93 -5.14 21.62
CA ASP A 197 7.50 -5.04 21.91
C ASP A 197 6.92 -6.37 22.41
N ILE A 198 7.25 -7.49 21.73
CA ILE A 198 6.89 -8.83 22.20
C ILE A 198 7.54 -9.12 23.57
N ALA A 199 8.83 -8.79 23.73
CA ALA A 199 9.55 -9.07 24.96
C ALA A 199 8.91 -8.38 26.18
N LEU A 200 8.61 -7.09 26.06
CA LEU A 200 7.93 -6.31 27.10
C LEU A 200 6.51 -6.81 27.35
N THR A 201 5.74 -7.08 26.29
CA THR A 201 4.36 -7.57 26.41
C THR A 201 4.32 -8.92 27.15
N VAL A 202 5.23 -9.84 26.82
CA VAL A 202 5.32 -11.16 27.44
C VAL A 202 5.79 -11.07 28.88
N ALA A 203 6.80 -10.25 29.16
CA ALA A 203 7.32 -10.05 30.51
C ALA A 203 6.27 -9.41 31.44
N ASP A 204 5.57 -8.36 30.99
CA ASP A 204 4.50 -7.71 31.73
C ASP A 204 3.36 -8.70 32.04
N TYR A 205 2.93 -9.47 31.03
CA TYR A 205 1.91 -10.49 31.22
C TYR A 205 2.31 -11.54 32.27
N LEU A 206 3.54 -12.05 32.20
CA LEU A 206 4.05 -13.01 33.16
C LEU A 206 4.13 -12.40 34.57
N LEU A 207 4.55 -11.14 34.70
CA LEU A 207 4.65 -10.42 35.97
C LEU A 207 3.26 -10.22 36.61
N GLN A 208 2.28 -9.79 35.83
CA GLN A 208 0.89 -9.62 36.29
C GLN A 208 0.26 -10.97 36.68
N ALA A 209 0.52 -12.03 35.91
CA ALA A 209 0.03 -13.37 36.20
C ALA A 209 0.62 -13.96 37.50
N ALA A 210 1.84 -13.57 37.86
CA ALA A 210 2.50 -13.95 39.12
C ALA A 210 1.92 -13.24 40.36
N LYS A 211 0.98 -12.29 40.20
CA LYS A 211 0.33 -11.52 41.29
C LYS A 211 1.31 -10.76 42.19
N THR A 212 2.48 -10.42 41.68
CA THR A 212 3.48 -9.60 42.37
C THR A 212 3.03 -8.13 42.35
N ASP A 213 3.32 -7.35 43.40
CA ASP A 213 3.10 -5.90 43.37
C ASP A 213 4.00 -5.28 42.29
N THR A 214 3.39 -4.74 41.24
CA THR A 214 4.08 -4.18 40.07
C THR A 214 4.50 -2.72 40.27
N LYS A 215 4.12 -2.09 41.38
CA LYS A 215 4.43 -0.67 41.62
C LYS A 215 5.93 -0.43 41.77
N GLY A 216 6.48 0.43 40.91
CA GLY A 216 7.89 0.83 40.93
C GLY A 216 8.84 -0.20 40.32
N ILE A 217 8.30 -1.24 39.66
CA ILE A 217 9.09 -2.19 38.86
C ILE A 217 9.13 -1.70 37.41
N GLY A 218 10.35 -1.48 36.90
CA GLY A 218 10.63 -1.25 35.50
C GLY A 218 11.05 -2.53 34.80
N MET A 219 10.86 -2.59 33.49
CA MET A 219 11.34 -3.68 32.64
C MET A 219 12.45 -3.17 31.72
N ASP A 220 13.64 -3.75 31.82
CA ASP A 220 14.74 -3.46 30.91
C ASP A 220 14.93 -4.63 29.93
N VAL A 221 14.88 -4.36 28.63
CA VAL A 221 15.17 -5.36 27.60
C VAL A 221 16.65 -5.29 27.26
N SER A 222 17.41 -6.24 27.78
CA SER A 222 18.87 -6.30 27.72
C SER A 222 19.36 -7.49 26.87
N ASP A 223 20.66 -7.50 26.58
CA ASP A 223 21.38 -8.59 25.89
C ASP A 223 20.74 -9.08 24.57
N MET A 224 20.03 -8.20 23.85
CA MET A 224 19.40 -8.50 22.57
C MET A 224 20.45 -8.89 21.52
N THR A 225 20.44 -10.17 21.14
CA THR A 225 21.31 -10.71 20.08
C THR A 225 20.43 -11.16 18.92
N VAL A 226 20.61 -10.55 17.75
CA VAL A 226 19.91 -10.93 16.51
C VAL A 226 20.89 -11.64 15.59
N ASN A 227 20.84 -12.97 15.56
CA ASN A 227 21.76 -13.80 14.78
C ASN A 227 21.34 -13.89 13.31
N LYS A 228 20.03 -13.95 13.06
CA LYS A 228 19.46 -14.06 11.71
C LYS A 228 18.31 -13.08 11.56
N PRO A 229 18.37 -12.19 10.56
CA PRO A 229 17.30 -11.23 10.34
C PRO A 229 16.00 -11.97 10.04
N LEU A 230 14.91 -11.44 10.56
CA LEU A 230 13.57 -11.91 10.27
C LEU A 230 13.05 -11.10 9.09
N ILE A 231 12.90 -11.77 7.94
CA ILE A 231 12.53 -11.15 6.67
C ILE A 231 11.12 -11.63 6.32
N ALA A 232 10.20 -10.70 6.11
CA ALA A 232 8.85 -11.02 5.62
C ALA A 232 8.94 -11.51 4.16
N THR A 233 8.36 -12.67 3.86
CA THR A 233 8.42 -13.32 2.54
C THR A 233 7.03 -13.80 2.09
N GLY A 234 6.74 -13.67 0.80
CA GLY A 234 5.50 -14.18 0.19
C GLY A 234 4.21 -13.46 0.64
N ASN A 235 3.07 -14.01 0.22
CA ASN A 235 1.70 -13.53 0.54
C ASN A 235 0.94 -14.48 1.49
N GLY A 236 1.65 -15.43 2.12
CA GLY A 236 1.06 -16.40 3.05
C GLY A 236 1.43 -16.08 4.50
N PRO A 237 0.72 -16.68 5.48
CA PRO A 237 1.00 -16.46 6.90
C PRO A 237 2.45 -16.86 7.21
N GLN A 238 3.21 -15.95 7.81
CA GLN A 238 4.57 -16.19 8.23
C GLN A 238 4.64 -16.13 9.75
N LEU A 239 4.58 -17.32 10.36
CA LEU A 239 4.46 -17.47 11.80
C LEU A 239 5.83 -17.42 12.49
N VAL A 240 5.91 -16.58 13.51
CA VAL A 240 7.02 -16.49 14.44
C VAL A 240 6.50 -16.75 15.85
N ARG A 241 7.28 -17.51 16.62
CA ARG A 241 7.01 -17.79 18.02
C ARG A 241 8.08 -17.21 18.90
N ALA A 242 7.67 -16.75 20.07
CA ALA A 242 8.58 -16.39 21.15
C ALA A 242 8.34 -17.34 22.33
N SER A 243 9.40 -18.04 22.76
CA SER A 243 9.38 -18.82 23.99
C SER A 243 10.04 -18.00 25.10
N ALA A 244 9.29 -17.72 26.15
CA ALA A 244 9.75 -17.00 27.33
C ALA A 244 9.86 -17.95 28.53
N SER A 245 10.93 -17.79 29.30
CA SER A 245 11.17 -18.49 30.57
C SER A 245 11.54 -17.46 31.62
N ALA A 246 10.63 -17.20 32.56
CA ALA A 246 10.86 -16.37 33.73
C ALA A 246 11.54 -17.18 34.83
N ASP A 247 12.54 -16.57 35.47
CA ASP A 247 13.15 -16.98 36.72
C ASP A 247 12.88 -15.88 37.75
N TRP A 248 11.95 -16.14 38.67
CA TRP A 248 11.48 -15.12 39.62
C TRP A 248 12.49 -14.82 40.72
N ASN A 249 13.37 -15.77 41.04
CA ASN A 249 14.46 -15.57 41.98
C ASN A 249 15.53 -14.64 41.39
N ALA A 250 15.85 -14.82 40.11
CA ALA A 250 16.75 -13.93 39.38
C ALA A 250 16.09 -12.63 38.90
N ARG A 251 14.75 -12.53 38.98
CA ARG A 251 13.94 -11.41 38.45
C ARG A 251 14.19 -11.14 36.97
N ARG A 252 14.28 -12.21 36.19
CA ARG A 252 14.67 -12.16 34.78
C ARG A 252 13.79 -13.06 33.92
N VAL A 253 13.48 -12.63 32.70
CA VAL A 253 12.83 -13.44 31.68
C VAL A 253 13.76 -13.61 30.49
N LEU A 254 14.11 -14.85 30.15
CA LEU A 254 14.83 -15.17 28.93
C LEU A 254 13.83 -15.43 27.80
N ILE A 255 14.00 -14.76 26.66
CA ILE A 255 13.08 -14.86 25.52
C ILE A 255 13.87 -15.26 24.28
N ASN A 256 13.42 -16.30 23.59
CA ASN A 256 13.97 -16.75 22.31
C ASN A 256 12.91 -16.65 21.21
N PHE A 257 13.27 -16.07 20.08
CA PHE A 257 12.43 -15.85 18.91
C PHE A 257 12.83 -16.77 17.77
N TYR A 258 11.85 -17.52 17.25
CA TYR A 258 12.09 -18.46 16.15
C TYR A 258 10.90 -18.58 15.20
N SER A 259 11.18 -18.85 13.93
CA SER A 259 10.14 -19.13 12.92
C SER A 259 9.65 -20.57 13.02
N VAL A 260 8.40 -20.79 12.61
CA VAL A 260 7.79 -22.12 12.49
C VAL A 260 7.15 -22.33 11.12
N THR A 261 7.01 -23.58 10.70
CA THR A 261 6.17 -23.93 9.54
C THR A 261 4.68 -23.80 9.89
N GLY A 262 3.79 -23.86 8.89
CA GLY A 262 2.34 -23.89 9.12
C GLY A 262 1.86 -25.04 10.03
N ASP A 263 2.61 -26.15 10.07
CA ASP A 263 2.37 -27.28 10.98
C ASP A 263 2.97 -27.07 12.39
N GLY A 264 3.54 -25.89 12.67
CA GLY A 264 4.11 -25.54 13.97
C GLY A 264 5.52 -26.09 14.24
N LYS A 265 6.21 -26.64 13.24
CA LYS A 265 7.58 -27.14 13.39
C LYS A 265 8.59 -26.01 13.34
N LYS A 266 9.45 -25.90 14.37
CA LYS A 266 10.54 -24.92 14.43
C LYS A 266 11.49 -25.03 13.23
N THR A 267 11.83 -23.89 12.63
CA THR A 267 12.70 -23.79 11.44
C THR A 267 13.99 -23.04 11.72
N VAL A 268 13.91 -21.78 12.18
CA VAL A 268 15.05 -20.88 12.30
C VAL A 268 14.97 -20.08 13.61
N ASP A 269 16.06 -20.10 14.39
CA ASP A 269 16.26 -19.16 15.50
C ASP A 269 16.75 -17.81 14.98
N HIS A 270 16.11 -16.73 15.44
CA HIS A 270 16.36 -15.37 14.97
C HIS A 270 17.07 -14.50 15.99
N ALA A 271 16.49 -14.42 17.19
CA ALA A 271 16.96 -13.51 18.21
C ALA A 271 16.74 -14.08 19.61
N ILE A 272 17.57 -13.63 20.55
CA ILE A 272 17.44 -13.93 21.97
C ILE A 272 17.62 -12.62 22.72
N CYS A 273 16.82 -12.39 23.75
CA CYS A 273 17.02 -11.28 24.69
C CYS A 273 16.65 -11.69 26.10
N THR A 274 17.04 -10.84 27.05
CA THR A 274 16.62 -10.92 28.43
C THR A 274 15.77 -9.71 28.79
N VAL A 275 14.79 -9.92 29.67
CA VAL A 275 14.04 -8.83 30.30
C VAL A 275 14.29 -8.90 31.80
N ASP A 276 14.90 -7.85 32.34
CA ASP A 276 15.22 -7.73 33.76
C ASP A 276 14.18 -6.83 34.45
N PHE A 277 13.72 -7.25 35.64
CA PHE A 277 12.80 -6.47 36.46
C PHE A 277 13.56 -5.67 37.52
N GLU A 278 13.66 -4.37 37.32
CA GLU A 278 14.46 -3.47 38.16
C GLU A 278 13.61 -2.40 38.86
N ASN A 279 14.22 -1.62 39.75
CA ASN A 279 13.53 -0.54 40.46
C ASN A 279 13.66 0.78 39.70
N THR A 280 12.52 1.39 39.35
CA THR A 280 12.48 2.64 38.57
C THR A 280 13.11 3.84 39.27
N ASP A 281 13.08 3.91 40.60
CA ASP A 281 13.73 4.98 41.37
C ASP A 281 15.26 4.91 41.26
N GLY A 282 15.80 3.70 41.05
CA GLY A 282 17.21 3.48 40.78
C GLY A 282 17.62 4.14 39.47
N TRP A 283 16.88 3.85 38.38
CA TRP A 283 17.10 4.46 37.06
C TRP A 283 17.01 5.98 37.12
N LEU A 284 15.96 6.52 37.75
CA LEU A 284 15.79 7.98 37.86
C LEU A 284 16.96 8.66 38.57
N LYS A 285 17.53 8.04 39.61
CA LYS A 285 18.72 8.58 40.30
C LYS A 285 19.95 8.55 39.40
N GLU A 286 20.17 7.46 38.69
CA GLU A 286 21.29 7.33 37.75
C GLU A 286 21.17 8.30 36.57
N TRP A 287 19.99 8.38 35.95
CA TRP A 287 19.73 9.30 34.85
C TRP A 287 19.89 10.76 35.30
N ARG A 288 19.41 11.14 36.49
CA ARG A 288 19.64 12.48 37.05
C ARG A 288 21.12 12.80 37.24
N ARG A 289 21.92 11.81 37.67
CA ARG A 289 23.38 11.98 37.80
C ARG A 289 24.04 12.27 36.46
N ASN A 290 23.58 11.63 35.39
CA ASN A 290 24.16 11.79 34.05
C ASN A 290 23.49 12.89 33.21
N ALA A 291 22.34 13.42 33.64
CA ALA A 291 21.53 14.36 32.88
C ALA A 291 22.29 15.63 32.47
N TYR A 292 23.20 16.13 33.32
CA TYR A 292 23.98 17.32 33.00
C TYR A 292 24.98 17.07 31.84
N LEU A 293 25.55 15.86 31.73
CA LEU A 293 26.45 15.50 30.63
C LEU A 293 25.68 15.44 29.31
N ILE A 294 24.49 14.83 29.34
CA ILE A 294 23.60 14.74 28.18
C ILE A 294 23.17 16.15 27.75
N ARG A 295 22.69 16.99 28.68
CA ARG A 295 22.30 18.38 28.41
C ARG A 295 23.44 19.21 27.85
N SER A 296 24.62 19.16 28.48
CA SER A 296 25.79 19.87 27.98
C SER A 296 26.20 19.43 26.58
N ARG A 297 26.01 18.16 26.23
CA ARG A 297 26.29 17.65 24.89
C ARG A 297 25.26 18.11 23.86
N ILE A 298 23.97 18.13 24.24
CA ILE A 298 22.88 18.69 23.42
C ILE A 298 23.18 20.17 23.12
N ASP A 299 23.45 20.98 24.15
CA ASP A 299 23.75 22.40 24.00
C ASP A 299 24.95 22.62 23.05
N SER A 300 25.99 21.79 23.17
CA SER A 300 27.16 21.84 22.29
C SER A 300 26.83 21.46 20.84
N LEU A 301 25.93 20.52 20.62
CA LEU A 301 25.50 20.11 19.28
C LEU A 301 24.62 21.16 18.63
N GLU A 302 23.73 21.81 19.40
CA GLU A 302 22.90 22.92 18.93
C GLU A 302 23.73 24.17 18.58
N GLN A 303 24.76 24.47 19.38
CA GLN A 303 25.67 25.59 19.10
C GLN A 303 26.61 25.33 17.92
N GLY A 304 26.96 24.06 17.65
CA GLY A 304 27.85 23.66 16.56
C GLY A 304 27.20 23.66 15.16
N VAL A 305 25.92 24.00 15.04
CA VAL A 305 25.17 24.04 13.77
C VAL A 305 25.45 25.34 13.02
N GLU A 306 26.69 25.57 12.56
CA GLU A 306 26.97 26.67 11.63
C GLU A 306 26.37 26.42 10.22
N GLN A 307 26.01 25.16 9.89
CA GLN A 307 25.46 24.78 8.59
C GLN A 307 24.29 23.77 8.68
N GLY A 308 23.17 24.23 9.24
CA GLY A 308 21.82 23.79 8.85
C GLY A 308 21.22 22.56 9.55
N GLN A 309 20.04 22.77 10.15
CA GLN A 309 19.10 21.72 10.53
C GLN A 309 18.70 20.88 9.31
N VAL A 310 18.70 19.55 9.43
CA VAL A 310 18.22 18.65 8.39
C VAL A 310 16.71 18.49 8.55
N LYS A 311 15.93 19.04 7.61
CA LYS A 311 14.48 18.85 7.59
C LYS A 311 14.15 17.35 7.45
N ARG A 312 13.13 16.87 8.18
CA ARG A 312 12.64 15.47 8.19
C ARG A 312 12.66 14.78 6.82
N GLY A 313 12.12 15.43 5.79
CA GLY A 313 12.06 14.86 4.43
C GLY A 313 13.44 14.63 3.80
N LEU A 314 14.42 15.47 4.12
CA LEU A 314 15.80 15.28 3.68
C LEU A 314 16.49 14.16 4.47
N ALA A 315 16.24 14.04 5.78
CA ALA A 315 16.77 12.96 6.61
C ALA A 315 16.32 11.57 6.09
N TYR A 316 15.01 11.36 5.89
CA TYR A 316 14.50 10.10 5.34
C TYR A 316 14.96 9.86 3.90
N LYS A 317 15.17 10.91 3.10
CA LYS A 317 15.73 10.78 1.75
C LYS A 317 17.20 10.34 1.77
N LEU A 318 17.99 10.79 2.76
CA LEU A 318 19.37 10.33 2.96
C LEU A 318 19.41 8.84 3.34
N PHE A 319 18.52 8.41 4.23
CA PHE A 319 18.38 6.99 4.59
C PHE A 319 17.77 6.11 3.48
N GLY A 320 17.05 6.70 2.53
CA GLY A 320 16.47 5.99 1.38
C GLY A 320 17.48 5.30 0.46
N ALA A 321 18.78 5.58 0.61
CA ALA A 321 19.83 4.78 -0.04
C ALA A 321 20.01 3.38 0.59
N LEU A 322 19.56 3.19 1.83
CA LEU A 322 19.73 1.97 2.63
C LEU A 322 18.40 1.30 2.97
N VAL A 323 17.38 2.09 3.33
CA VAL A 323 16.09 1.58 3.84
C VAL A 323 14.93 2.48 3.38
N ASP A 324 13.89 1.87 2.82
CA ASP A 324 12.65 2.54 2.43
C ASP A 324 11.62 2.51 3.58
N TYR A 325 11.60 3.55 4.39
CA TYR A 325 10.65 3.68 5.50
C TYR A 325 9.24 4.06 5.02
N GLY A 326 8.26 3.22 5.34
CA GLY A 326 6.84 3.54 5.18
C GLY A 326 6.41 4.73 6.06
N GLN A 327 5.32 5.42 5.68
CA GLN A 327 4.89 6.68 6.32
C GLN A 327 4.65 6.55 7.85
N CYS A 328 4.11 5.42 8.29
CA CYS A 328 3.87 5.13 9.72
C CYS A 328 5.16 4.97 10.54
N TYR A 329 6.30 4.71 9.91
CA TYR A 329 7.61 4.52 10.55
C TYR A 329 8.50 5.77 10.46
N GLN A 330 7.99 6.87 9.90
CA GLN A 330 8.73 8.11 9.78
C GLN A 330 8.57 9.01 11.03
N GLY A 331 8.96 8.53 12.21
CA GLY A 331 8.74 9.22 13.50
C GLY A 331 9.60 10.46 13.78
N MET A 332 10.73 10.68 13.07
CA MET A 332 11.63 11.80 13.35
C MET A 332 10.98 13.15 13.05
N GLN A 333 11.09 14.12 13.97
CA GLN A 333 10.59 15.49 13.76
C GLN A 333 11.67 16.44 13.29
N GLU A 334 12.78 16.47 14.01
CA GLU A 334 13.91 17.33 13.72
C GLU A 334 15.22 16.54 13.85
N VAL A 335 16.15 16.78 12.93
CA VAL A 335 17.45 16.11 12.92
C VAL A 335 18.53 17.17 12.84
N THR A 336 19.36 17.20 13.87
CA THR A 336 20.51 18.10 13.96
C THR A 336 21.77 17.31 13.58
N CYS A 337 22.48 17.82 12.58
CA CYS A 337 23.72 17.21 12.08
C CYS A 337 24.86 18.20 12.23
N ALA A 338 25.86 17.85 13.05
CA ALA A 338 27.07 18.64 13.19
C ALA A 338 28.16 18.04 12.29
N MET A 339 28.47 18.66 11.15
CA MET A 339 29.39 18.12 10.13
C MET A 339 30.82 17.81 10.63
N GLN A 340 31.21 18.32 11.80
CA GLN A 340 32.54 18.10 12.39
C GLN A 340 32.64 16.82 13.24
N VAL A 341 31.52 16.14 13.52
CA VAL A 341 31.46 14.88 14.25
C VAL A 341 30.49 13.96 13.51
N PRO A 342 30.82 12.69 13.20
CA PRO A 342 29.88 11.76 12.56
C PRO A 342 28.80 11.28 13.55
N GLU A 343 28.19 12.19 14.30
CA GLU A 343 27.13 11.96 15.28
C GLU A 343 25.88 12.73 14.82
N LEU A 344 24.76 12.02 14.68
CA LEU A 344 23.45 12.59 14.39
C LEU A 344 22.61 12.56 15.66
N VAL A 345 22.02 13.70 16.03
CA VAL A 345 21.06 13.74 17.14
C VAL A 345 19.70 14.14 16.57
N GLY A 346 18.73 13.23 16.71
CA GLY A 346 17.35 13.43 16.28
C GLY A 346 16.45 13.68 17.48
N LEU A 347 15.64 14.73 17.42
CA LEU A 347 14.53 15.00 18.33
C LEU A 347 13.32 14.16 17.90
N TRP A 348 12.89 13.28 18.79
CA TRP A 348 11.69 12.47 18.63
C TRP A 348 10.59 13.05 19.50
N ARG A 349 9.39 13.18 18.95
CA ARG A 349 8.20 13.47 19.76
C ARG A 349 7.60 12.14 20.16
N GLU A 350 7.14 12.03 21.41
CA GLU A 350 6.31 10.94 21.93
C GLU A 350 5.34 10.46 20.84
N LEU A 351 5.69 9.34 20.20
CA LEU A 351 4.73 8.55 19.46
C LEU A 351 3.92 7.86 20.56
N PHE A 352 2.85 8.54 21.00
CA PHE A 352 1.70 7.83 21.52
C PHE A 352 1.22 6.89 20.41
N PHE A 353 1.80 5.68 20.36
CA PHE A 353 1.14 4.51 19.84
C PHE A 353 -0.10 4.35 20.73
N THR A 354 -1.21 4.87 20.22
CA THR A 354 -2.49 4.79 20.91
C THR A 354 -2.87 3.31 20.90
N SER A 355 -2.65 2.71 22.08
CA SER A 355 -2.75 1.31 22.50
C SER A 355 -1.39 0.63 22.66
N CYS A 356 -1.07 0.29 23.92
CA CYS A 356 0.08 -0.49 24.39
C CYS A 356 1.43 0.23 24.55
N PHE A 357 1.50 1.22 25.45
CA PHE A 357 2.67 1.40 26.32
C PHE A 357 2.14 1.79 27.71
N LEU A 358 2.39 0.95 28.72
CA LEU A 358 2.12 1.27 30.12
C LEU A 358 3.23 2.23 30.58
N GLU A 359 2.84 3.49 30.75
CA GLU A 359 3.45 4.55 31.58
C GLU A 359 4.98 4.57 31.69
N ASN A 360 5.63 5.51 30.98
CA ASN A 360 6.96 6.00 31.32
C ASN A 360 6.82 7.07 32.43
N PRO A 361 7.32 6.87 33.66
CA PRO A 361 7.21 7.86 34.73
C PRO A 361 8.09 9.11 34.53
N CYS A 362 8.83 9.23 33.43
CA CYS A 362 9.57 10.44 33.04
C CYS A 362 8.71 11.41 32.20
N ASN A 363 7.64 11.97 32.79
CA ASN A 363 6.78 12.98 32.17
C ASN A 363 7.46 14.37 31.96
N GLN A 364 8.79 14.44 31.86
CA GLN A 364 9.58 15.66 31.64
C GLN A 364 10.92 15.45 30.89
N ALA A 365 11.12 14.33 30.19
CA ALA A 365 12.35 14.12 29.40
C ALA A 365 12.01 13.76 27.95
N GLU A 366 12.29 14.70 27.03
CA GLU A 366 12.34 14.43 25.59
C GLU A 366 13.29 13.25 25.33
N GLU A 367 12.79 12.18 24.71
CA GLU A 367 13.60 11.03 24.33
C GLU A 367 14.47 11.38 23.11
N LEU A 368 15.78 11.46 23.34
CA LEU A 368 16.81 11.61 22.31
C LEU A 368 17.52 10.27 22.14
N LEU A 369 17.28 9.60 21.02
CA LEU A 369 17.95 8.35 20.69
C LEU A 369 19.36 8.66 20.16
N TYR A 370 20.38 8.29 20.93
CA TYR A 370 21.79 8.38 20.53
C TYR A 370 22.12 7.16 19.66
N LEU A 371 22.20 7.34 18.34
CA LEU A 371 22.76 6.33 17.44
C LEU A 371 24.27 6.57 17.33
N ARG A 372 25.06 5.56 17.68
CA ARG A 372 26.52 5.58 17.55
C ARG A 372 26.96 4.84 16.29
#